data_AF-A0A963TCR1-F1
#
_entry.id   AF-A0A963TCR1-F1
#
_cell.length_a   1.000
_cell.length_b   1.000
_cell.length_c   1.000
_cell.angle_alpha   90.00
_cell.angle_beta   90.00
_cell.angle_gamma   90.00
#
_symmetry.space_group_name_H-M   'P 1'
#
loop_
_entity.id
_entity.type
_entity.pdbx_description
1 polymer ?
#
loop_
_entity_poly.entity_id
_entity_poly.type
_entity_poly.pdbx_seq_one_letter_code
_entity_poly.pdbx_strand_id
1 'polypeptide(L)'
;LMKDAYSFDLDAAGARRSYNKMFVSYLRTYARMGLKAIPMRADTGPIGGDLSHEFVILAETGESAVACHKNLVDTDWAGRDIDFEGDLQPIVDGFTALYAATDEERDEAKEAALGDDLLVARGIEVGHIFNFGTKYSKPMGAVVTTADGGEVAVEMGSYGIGVSRLVGAIIEACHDDAGIVWPESVAPFQVGLINLKVDGGECSAACDALYARLKGAGVEVLYDDRDLRAGGKFADMDLIGLPWQVIVGPRGLKSGQVEVKNRRTGDREEVPLDSLVARFAG
;
A
#
# COMPACT_ATOMS: atom_id res chain seq x y z
N LEU A 1 -6.65 13.36 5.56
CA LEU A 1 -7.34 12.26 6.26
C LEU A 1 -6.28 11.39 6.93
N MET A 2 -6.50 11.04 8.19
CA MET A 2 -5.57 10.24 8.98
C MET A 2 -6.33 9.12 9.68
N LYS A 3 -5.70 7.95 9.81
CA LYS A 3 -6.13 6.90 10.73
C LYS A 3 -5.26 7.01 11.95
N ASP A 4 -5.85 7.18 13.12
CA ASP A 4 -5.14 7.29 14.39
C ASP A 4 -5.69 6.24 15.35
N ALA A 5 -4.84 5.34 15.80
CA ALA A 5 -5.18 4.32 16.79
C ALA A 5 -4.38 4.56 18.06
N TYR A 6 -4.93 4.12 19.20
CA TYR A 6 -4.30 4.23 20.51
C TYR A 6 -4.42 2.90 21.26
N SER A 7 -3.34 2.44 21.89
CA SER A 7 -3.36 1.27 22.78
C SER A 7 -3.25 1.69 24.24
N PHE A 8 -3.75 0.83 25.12
CA PHE A 8 -3.74 1.01 26.56
C PHE A 8 -3.41 -0.34 27.20
N ASP A 9 -2.31 -0.37 27.94
CA ASP A 9 -1.75 -1.59 28.51
C ASP A 9 -1.44 -1.39 30.00
N LEU A 10 -1.44 -2.49 30.77
CA LEU A 10 -1.19 -2.44 32.21
C LEU A 10 0.29 -2.16 32.54
N ASP A 11 1.19 -2.58 31.66
CA ASP A 11 2.64 -2.50 31.84
C ASP A 11 3.38 -2.37 30.50
N ALA A 12 4.68 -2.08 30.57
CA ALA A 12 5.52 -1.87 29.41
C ALA A 12 5.62 -3.12 28.51
N ALA A 13 5.48 -4.32 29.07
CA ALA A 13 5.49 -5.56 28.31
C ALA A 13 4.21 -5.70 27.47
N GLY A 14 3.06 -5.33 28.02
CA GLY A 14 1.79 -5.20 27.29
C GLY A 14 1.90 -4.16 26.18
N ALA A 15 2.41 -2.97 26.50
CA ALA A 15 2.59 -1.91 25.52
C ALA A 15 3.49 -2.35 24.35
N ARG A 16 4.56 -3.14 24.62
CA ARG A 16 5.39 -3.74 23.56
C ARG A 16 4.63 -4.75 22.71
N ARG A 17 3.76 -5.59 23.30
CA ARG A 17 2.90 -6.50 22.51
C ARG A 17 1.96 -5.72 21.60
N SER A 18 1.29 -4.69 22.12
CA SER A 18 0.42 -3.79 21.34
C SER A 18 1.19 -3.09 20.22
N TYR A 19 2.40 -2.61 20.51
CA TYR A 19 3.30 -2.01 19.52
C TYR A 19 3.65 -2.98 18.40
N ASN A 20 4.04 -4.22 18.73
CA ASN A 20 4.38 -5.24 17.74
C ASN A 20 3.18 -5.61 16.87
N LYS A 21 1.97 -5.72 17.44
CA LYS A 21 0.73 -5.92 16.66
C LYS A 21 0.57 -4.81 15.61
N MET A 22 0.82 -3.55 15.98
CA MET A 22 0.71 -2.42 15.05
C MET A 22 1.85 -2.40 14.03
N PHE A 23 3.09 -2.67 14.42
CA PHE A 23 4.24 -2.79 13.52
C PHE A 23 3.94 -3.78 12.39
N VAL A 24 3.50 -5.00 12.73
CA VAL A 24 3.16 -6.04 11.76
C VAL A 24 1.92 -5.69 10.94
N SER A 25 0.91 -5.05 11.56
CA SER A 25 -0.28 -4.57 10.85
C SER A 25 0.06 -3.54 9.77
N TYR A 26 1.03 -2.66 10.02
CA TYR A 26 1.45 -1.63 9.08
C TYR A 26 2.18 -2.22 7.88
N LEU A 27 3.13 -3.13 8.13
CA LEU A 27 3.82 -3.87 7.06
C LEU A 27 2.82 -4.56 6.13
N ARG A 28 1.83 -5.25 6.70
CA ARG A 28 0.76 -5.88 5.92
C ARG A 28 -0.12 -4.87 5.20
N THR A 29 -0.43 -3.74 5.82
CA THR A 29 -1.27 -2.69 5.22
C THR A 29 -0.63 -2.15 3.96
N TYR A 30 0.65 -1.78 4.02
CA TYR A 30 1.37 -1.24 2.86
C TYR A 30 1.62 -2.32 1.81
N ALA A 31 2.00 -3.54 2.21
CA ALA A 31 2.17 -4.66 1.27
C ALA A 31 0.87 -4.96 0.49
N ARG A 32 -0.29 -4.92 1.17
CA ARG A 32 -1.60 -5.07 0.51
C ARG A 32 -1.92 -3.96 -0.47
N MET A 33 -1.29 -2.80 -0.37
CA MET A 33 -1.40 -1.70 -1.32
C MET A 33 -0.33 -1.77 -2.42
N GLY A 34 0.44 -2.86 -2.50
CA GLY A 34 1.55 -3.00 -3.45
C GLY A 34 2.75 -2.13 -3.13
N LEU A 35 2.85 -1.61 -1.91
CA LEU A 35 3.92 -0.73 -1.46
C LEU A 35 4.93 -1.47 -0.60
N LYS A 36 6.20 -1.08 -0.74
CA LYS A 36 7.32 -1.53 0.10
C LYS A 36 7.64 -0.44 1.12
N ALA A 37 6.94 -0.46 2.26
CA ALA A 37 7.19 0.45 3.35
C ALA A 37 8.25 -0.08 4.30
N ILE A 38 9.32 0.69 4.48
CA ILE A 38 10.46 0.31 5.32
C ILE A 38 10.25 0.92 6.70
N PRO A 39 10.22 0.11 7.77
CA PRO A 39 10.22 0.64 9.13
C PRO A 39 11.63 1.20 9.43
N MET A 40 11.71 2.50 9.64
CA MET A 40 12.93 3.22 9.98
C MET A 40 12.86 3.65 11.43
N ARG A 41 13.97 3.55 12.15
CA ARG A 41 14.04 4.09 13.51
C ARG A 41 13.83 5.59 13.45
N ALA A 42 12.99 6.10 14.34
CA ALA A 42 12.69 7.52 14.46
C ALA A 42 12.91 8.00 15.90
N ASP A 43 12.93 9.32 16.09
CA ASP A 43 13.10 9.92 17.42
C ASP A 43 12.01 9.40 18.38
N THR A 44 12.43 9.08 19.60
CA THR A 44 11.54 8.65 20.71
C THR A 44 11.15 9.83 21.60
N GLY A 45 11.67 11.01 21.31
CA GLY A 45 11.47 12.22 22.08
C GLY A 45 11.89 12.06 23.54
N PRO A 46 11.28 12.80 24.48
CA PRO A 46 11.68 12.81 25.89
C PRO A 46 11.49 11.49 26.64
N ILE A 47 10.82 10.53 26.03
CA ILE A 47 10.42 9.26 26.65
C ILE A 47 11.57 8.26 26.54
N GLY A 48 12.39 8.38 25.49
CA GLY A 48 13.51 7.48 25.21
C GLY A 48 13.05 6.07 24.79
N GLY A 49 14.02 5.20 24.51
CA GLY A 49 13.79 3.80 24.17
C GLY A 49 13.98 3.48 22.69
N ASP A 50 13.29 2.45 22.21
CA ASP A 50 13.40 1.87 20.86
C ASP A 50 12.04 1.72 20.15
N LEU A 51 10.96 2.21 20.76
CA LEU A 51 9.59 2.02 20.29
C LEU A 51 9.04 3.24 19.53
N SER A 52 9.80 3.69 18.54
CA SER A 52 9.41 4.73 17.58
C SER A 52 9.90 4.34 16.19
N HIS A 53 8.97 4.12 15.25
CA HIS A 53 9.31 3.77 13.87
C HIS A 53 8.42 4.48 12.86
N GLU A 54 9.05 5.15 11.92
CA GLU A 54 8.42 5.71 10.73
C GLU A 54 8.39 4.65 9.62
N PHE A 55 7.28 4.57 8.91
CA PHE A 55 7.13 3.71 7.74
C PHE A 55 7.29 4.56 6.49
N VAL A 56 8.36 4.30 5.75
CA VAL A 56 8.78 5.14 4.63
C VAL A 56 8.68 4.38 3.33
N ILE A 57 8.02 4.97 2.33
CA ILE A 57 8.04 4.49 0.94
C ILE A 57 9.22 5.15 0.23
N LEU A 58 10.09 4.37 -0.40
CA LEU A 58 11.17 4.92 -1.22
C LEU A 58 10.61 5.60 -2.47
N ALA A 59 10.97 6.86 -2.67
CA ALA A 59 10.56 7.68 -3.82
C ALA A 59 11.61 8.77 -4.07
N GLU A 60 11.98 9.02 -5.33
CA GLU A 60 13.01 10.02 -5.69
C GLU A 60 12.63 11.44 -5.24
N THR A 61 11.33 11.75 -5.23
CA THR A 61 10.76 13.04 -4.81
C THR A 61 10.45 13.11 -3.31
N GLY A 62 10.75 12.05 -2.55
CA GLY A 62 10.47 11.97 -1.12
C GLY A 62 11.08 13.14 -0.35
N GLU A 63 10.49 13.54 0.76
CA GLU A 63 10.92 14.70 1.55
C GLU A 63 12.17 14.42 2.41
N SER A 64 12.30 13.19 2.90
CA SER A 64 13.35 12.77 3.82
C SER A 64 14.39 11.98 3.07
N ALA A 65 15.67 12.27 3.26
CA ALA A 65 16.71 11.32 2.87
C ALA A 65 16.77 10.18 3.89
N VAL A 66 17.06 9.00 3.38
CA VAL A 66 16.99 7.75 4.13
C VAL A 66 18.11 6.82 3.74
N ALA A 67 18.57 6.03 4.69
CA ALA A 67 19.57 5.02 4.48
C ALA A 67 19.11 3.71 5.13
N CYS A 68 19.15 2.61 4.38
CA CYS A 68 18.73 1.31 4.88
C CYS A 68 19.50 0.16 4.24
N HIS A 69 19.46 -1.01 4.87
CA HIS A 69 19.96 -2.24 4.29
C HIS A 69 19.04 -2.72 3.17
N LYS A 70 19.58 -3.04 1.98
CA LYS A 70 18.80 -3.42 0.78
C LYS A 70 17.79 -4.57 0.99
N ASN A 71 18.12 -5.56 1.82
CA ASN A 71 17.21 -6.65 2.19
C ASN A 71 15.87 -6.19 2.77
N LEU A 72 15.77 -5.01 3.39
CA LEU A 72 14.50 -4.46 3.86
C LEU A 72 13.56 -4.10 2.70
N VAL A 73 14.12 -3.76 1.54
CA VAL A 73 13.38 -3.47 0.30
C VAL A 73 12.99 -4.78 -0.40
N ASP A 74 13.84 -5.79 -0.36
CA ASP A 74 13.64 -7.05 -1.07
C ASP A 74 12.74 -8.05 -0.33
N THR A 75 12.49 -7.82 0.95
CA THR A 75 11.66 -8.72 1.75
C THR A 75 10.19 -8.64 1.35
N ASP A 76 9.67 -9.72 0.78
CA ASP A 76 8.24 -9.85 0.49
C ASP A 76 7.43 -10.22 1.74
N TRP A 77 6.38 -9.46 1.95
CA TRP A 77 5.42 -9.56 3.05
C TRP A 77 4.04 -10.02 2.60
N ALA A 78 3.77 -9.96 1.29
CA ALA A 78 2.49 -10.36 0.75
C ALA A 78 2.24 -11.84 1.06
N GLY A 79 1.04 -12.16 1.55
CA GLY A 79 0.60 -13.55 1.73
C GLY A 79 1.18 -14.32 2.91
N ARG A 80 1.99 -13.71 3.80
CA ARG A 80 2.40 -14.38 5.04
C ARG A 80 1.20 -14.63 5.96
N ASP A 81 1.12 -15.84 6.50
CA ASP A 81 0.17 -16.18 7.58
C ASP A 81 0.75 -15.74 8.93
N ILE A 82 -0.02 -14.95 9.68
CA ILE A 82 0.45 -14.28 10.90
C ILE A 82 -0.57 -14.51 12.00
N ASP A 83 -0.15 -15.20 13.05
CA ASP A 83 -0.90 -15.27 14.29
C ASP A 83 -0.65 -14.01 15.13
N PHE A 84 -1.63 -13.10 15.11
CA PHE A 84 -1.58 -11.85 15.89
C PHE A 84 -1.74 -12.04 17.40
N GLU A 85 -2.13 -13.22 17.85
CA GLU A 85 -2.19 -13.56 19.27
C GLU A 85 -0.94 -14.30 19.75
N GLY A 86 -0.08 -14.72 18.81
CA GLY A 86 1.23 -15.30 19.08
C GLY A 86 2.31 -14.27 19.40
N ASP A 87 3.56 -14.74 19.51
CA ASP A 87 4.72 -13.88 19.72
C ASP A 87 5.17 -13.23 18.40
N LEU A 88 4.97 -11.91 18.31
CA LEU A 88 5.35 -11.10 17.15
C LEU A 88 6.75 -10.48 17.29
N GLN A 89 7.42 -10.61 18.44
CA GLN A 89 8.74 -10.01 18.67
C GLN A 89 9.80 -10.49 17.66
N PRO A 90 9.90 -11.79 17.30
CA PRO A 90 10.90 -12.25 16.34
C PRO A 90 10.75 -11.62 14.96
N ILE A 91 9.51 -11.26 14.60
CA ILE A 91 9.22 -10.59 13.35
C ILE A 91 9.74 -9.15 13.41
N VAL A 92 9.43 -8.41 14.47
CA VAL A 92 9.92 -7.04 14.65
C VAL A 92 11.45 -7.01 14.70
N ASP A 93 12.07 -7.93 15.45
CA ASP A 93 13.52 -8.06 15.56
C ASP A 93 14.18 -8.29 14.19
N GLY A 94 13.55 -9.08 13.32
CA GLY A 94 14.07 -9.30 11.96
C GLY A 94 14.18 -8.00 11.13
N PHE A 95 13.28 -7.04 11.36
CA PHE A 95 13.31 -5.74 10.68
C PHE A 95 14.26 -4.77 11.35
N THR A 96 14.25 -4.72 12.67
CA THR A 96 15.05 -3.75 13.44
C THR A 96 16.50 -4.18 13.63
N ALA A 97 16.84 -5.45 13.39
CA ALA A 97 18.23 -5.92 13.33
C ALA A 97 18.99 -5.39 12.11
N LEU A 98 18.27 -5.05 11.04
CA LEU A 98 18.85 -4.42 9.86
C LEU A 98 18.86 -2.91 10.03
N TYR A 99 19.93 -2.27 9.54
CA TYR A 99 20.05 -0.82 9.61
C TYR A 99 18.98 -0.15 8.74
N ALA A 100 18.25 0.81 9.33
CA ALA A 100 17.31 1.69 8.63
C ALA A 100 17.11 2.97 9.45
N ALA A 101 17.46 4.11 8.88
CA ALA A 101 17.41 5.40 9.55
C ALA A 101 16.97 6.51 8.60
N THR A 102 16.21 7.45 9.16
CA THR A 102 15.95 8.77 8.56
C THR A 102 17.09 9.72 8.86
N ASP A 103 17.15 10.86 8.14
CA ASP A 103 18.24 11.84 8.22
C ASP A 103 18.70 12.22 9.65
N GLU A 104 17.79 12.25 10.62
CA GLU A 104 18.08 12.63 12.00
C GLU A 104 18.86 11.54 12.78
N GLU A 105 18.72 10.27 12.37
CA GLU A 105 19.25 9.10 13.08
C GLU A 105 20.34 8.37 12.28
N ARG A 106 20.81 8.95 11.16
CA ARG A 106 21.86 8.35 10.32
C ARG A 106 23.20 8.26 11.04
N ASP A 107 23.88 7.14 10.84
CA ASP A 107 25.15 6.79 11.49
C ASP A 107 26.18 6.38 10.43
N GLU A 108 27.11 7.29 10.12
CA GLU A 108 28.13 7.10 9.08
C GLU A 108 28.97 5.83 9.28
N ALA A 109 29.25 5.45 10.53
CA ALA A 109 30.06 4.28 10.83
C ALA A 109 29.28 2.98 10.53
N LYS A 110 27.98 2.95 10.85
CA LYS A 110 27.11 1.81 10.50
C LYS A 110 26.88 1.73 8.99
N GLU A 111 26.70 2.86 8.33
CA GLU A 111 26.55 2.91 6.87
C GLU A 111 27.80 2.41 6.15
N ALA A 112 28.99 2.85 6.58
CA ALA A 112 30.25 2.36 6.02
C ALA A 112 30.45 0.85 6.20
N ALA A 113 29.94 0.28 7.30
CA ALA A 113 30.03 -1.14 7.59
C ALA A 113 29.15 -2.01 6.67
N LEU A 114 28.10 -1.45 6.05
CA LEU A 114 27.19 -2.18 5.16
C LEU A 114 27.78 -2.38 3.74
N GLY A 115 28.70 -1.53 3.29
CA GLY A 115 29.28 -1.63 1.94
C GLY A 115 28.20 -1.68 0.84
N ASP A 116 28.23 -2.73 0.00
CA ASP A 116 27.30 -2.93 -1.12
C ASP A 116 25.86 -3.29 -0.67
N ASP A 117 25.62 -3.46 0.62
CA ASP A 117 24.29 -3.68 1.20
C ASP A 117 23.58 -2.37 1.58
N LEU A 118 24.30 -1.24 1.57
CA LEU A 118 23.72 0.07 1.84
C LEU A 118 22.90 0.57 0.65
N LEU A 119 21.66 0.96 0.93
CA LEU A 119 20.80 1.69 0.01
C LEU A 119 20.53 3.09 0.58
N VAL A 120 20.94 4.12 -0.17
CA VAL A 120 20.63 5.52 0.13
C VAL A 120 19.60 6.01 -0.87
N ALA A 121 18.52 6.60 -0.37
CA ALA A 121 17.41 7.06 -1.19
C ALA A 121 16.73 8.27 -0.55
N ARG A 122 15.65 8.72 -1.19
CA ARG A 122 14.66 9.61 -0.59
C ARG A 122 13.38 8.81 -0.33
N GLY A 123 12.58 9.28 0.61
CA GLY A 123 11.35 8.59 0.97
C GLY A 123 10.24 9.50 1.49
N ILE A 124 9.03 8.96 1.44
CA ILE A 124 7.80 9.60 1.91
C ILE A 124 7.34 8.84 3.15
N GLU A 125 7.26 9.53 4.28
CA GLU A 125 6.71 8.97 5.51
C GLU A 125 5.19 8.82 5.37
N VAL A 126 4.70 7.57 5.41
CA VAL A 126 3.28 7.23 5.25
C VAL A 126 2.60 6.76 6.53
N GLY A 127 3.37 6.61 7.61
CA GLY A 127 2.84 6.32 8.93
C GLY A 127 3.93 6.29 10.00
N HIS A 128 3.50 6.45 11.23
CA HIS A 128 4.37 6.49 12.40
C HIS A 128 3.72 5.75 13.55
N ILE A 129 4.50 4.89 14.20
CA ILE A 129 4.09 4.18 15.41
C ILE A 129 4.99 4.59 16.57
N PHE A 130 4.38 4.89 17.71
CA PHE A 130 5.07 5.51 18.84
C PHE A 130 4.50 4.99 20.17
N ASN A 131 5.36 4.48 21.05
CA ASN A 131 5.00 4.20 22.44
C ASN A 131 5.40 5.39 23.31
N PHE A 132 4.43 5.96 24.03
CA PHE A 132 4.66 7.09 24.93
C PHE A 132 4.47 6.79 26.41
N GLY A 133 4.35 5.51 26.74
CA GLY A 133 4.18 4.99 28.07
C GLY A 133 3.14 5.78 28.86
N THR A 134 3.54 6.29 30.03
CA THR A 134 2.65 7.02 30.93
C THR A 134 2.60 8.54 30.74
N LYS A 135 3.11 9.07 29.61
CA LYS A 135 3.22 10.52 29.34
C LYS A 135 1.89 11.27 29.50
N TYR A 136 0.78 10.65 29.08
CA TYR A 136 -0.56 11.24 29.18
C TYR A 136 -1.36 10.68 30.36
N SER A 137 -1.23 9.39 30.66
CA SER A 137 -2.03 8.75 31.70
C SER A 137 -1.75 9.30 33.10
N LYS A 138 -0.49 9.58 33.45
CA LYS A 138 -0.11 10.19 34.74
C LYS A 138 -0.73 11.58 34.96
N PRO A 139 -0.49 12.59 34.09
CA PRO A 139 -1.04 13.92 34.32
C PRO A 139 -2.57 14.00 34.19
N MET A 140 -3.21 13.07 33.46
CA MET A 140 -4.67 13.03 33.29
C MET A 140 -5.39 12.16 34.33
N GLY A 141 -4.67 11.44 35.19
CA GLY A 141 -5.27 10.52 36.16
C GLY A 141 -5.94 9.29 35.52
N ALA A 142 -5.46 8.84 34.35
CA ALA A 142 -5.96 7.63 33.70
C ALA A 142 -5.33 6.39 34.33
N VAL A 143 -5.94 5.91 35.41
CA VAL A 143 -5.49 4.75 36.19
C VAL A 143 -6.46 3.58 36.10
N VAL A 144 -5.95 2.38 36.29
CA VAL A 144 -6.73 1.13 36.35
C VAL A 144 -6.35 0.33 37.59
N THR A 145 -7.33 -0.32 38.20
CA THR A 145 -7.10 -1.22 39.33
C THR A 145 -6.54 -2.55 38.84
N THR A 146 -5.42 -2.98 39.40
CA THR A 146 -4.75 -4.24 39.09
C THR A 146 -5.34 -5.40 39.89
N ALA A 147 -5.02 -6.64 39.51
CA ALA A 147 -5.57 -7.84 40.15
C ALA A 147 -5.17 -8.00 41.64
N ASP A 148 -4.07 -7.36 42.06
CA ASP A 148 -3.59 -7.26 43.44
C ASP A 148 -4.23 -6.08 44.22
N GLY A 149 -5.13 -5.31 43.59
CA GLY A 149 -5.87 -4.20 44.20
C GLY A 149 -5.12 -2.86 44.22
N GLY A 150 -3.92 -2.79 43.61
CA GLY A 150 -3.20 -1.55 43.38
C GLY A 150 -3.80 -0.73 42.24
N GLU A 151 -3.30 0.49 42.04
CA GLU A 151 -3.61 1.32 40.87
C GLU A 151 -2.35 1.58 40.06
N VAL A 152 -2.46 1.45 38.74
CA VAL A 152 -1.39 1.78 37.79
C VAL A 152 -1.90 2.76 36.75
N ALA A 153 -1.07 3.75 36.40
CA ALA A 153 -1.33 4.58 35.23
C ALA A 153 -1.08 3.74 33.98
N VAL A 154 -2.03 3.73 33.06
CA VAL A 154 -1.96 2.89 31.85
C VAL A 154 -0.79 3.30 30.96
N GLU A 155 -0.08 2.31 30.41
CA GLU A 155 0.93 2.51 29.37
C GLU A 155 0.24 2.68 28.03
N MET A 156 0.69 3.63 27.22
CA MET A 156 -0.04 4.04 26.03
C MET A 156 0.86 4.18 24.80
N GLY A 157 0.31 3.89 23.63
CA GLY A 157 0.94 4.14 22.34
C GLY A 157 -0.05 4.74 21.34
N SER A 158 0.48 5.39 20.30
CA SER A 158 -0.29 5.89 19.15
C SER A 158 0.27 5.38 17.83
N TYR A 159 -0.63 5.22 16.86
CA TYR A 159 -0.33 4.63 15.57
C TYR A 159 -1.05 5.41 14.46
N GLY A 160 -0.32 6.24 13.73
CA GLY A 160 -0.84 7.10 12.66
C GLY A 160 -0.56 6.56 11.25
N ILE A 161 -1.56 6.60 10.35
CA ILE A 161 -1.36 6.39 8.90
C ILE A 161 -1.93 7.60 8.18
N GLY A 162 -1.13 8.22 7.32
CA GLY A 162 -1.55 9.32 6.47
C GLY A 162 -2.39 8.81 5.30
N VAL A 163 -3.68 8.52 5.51
CA VAL A 163 -4.57 7.93 4.49
C VAL A 163 -4.66 8.78 3.22
N SER A 164 -4.78 10.10 3.34
CA SER A 164 -4.79 10.97 2.15
C SER A 164 -3.41 11.09 1.50
N ARG A 165 -2.34 10.98 2.30
CA ARG A 165 -0.96 11.03 1.83
C ARG A 165 -0.60 9.80 1.01
N LEU A 166 -1.15 8.64 1.38
CA LEU A 166 -0.94 7.38 0.69
C LEU A 166 -1.30 7.44 -0.80
N VAL A 167 -2.33 8.18 -1.18
CA VAL A 167 -2.70 8.33 -2.61
C VAL A 167 -1.53 8.90 -3.41
N GLY A 168 -0.90 9.97 -2.92
CA GLY A 168 0.27 10.56 -3.56
C GLY A 168 1.49 9.63 -3.51
N ALA A 169 1.75 9.00 -2.36
CA ALA A 169 2.87 8.07 -2.21
C ALA A 169 2.76 6.85 -3.15
N ILE A 170 1.54 6.35 -3.40
CA ILE A 170 1.31 5.27 -4.37
C ILE A 170 1.62 5.74 -5.79
N ILE A 171 1.16 6.93 -6.18
CA ILE A 171 1.44 7.46 -7.52
C ILE A 171 2.94 7.67 -7.72
N GLU A 172 3.63 8.26 -6.75
CA GLU A 172 5.08 8.46 -6.79
C GLU A 172 5.84 7.13 -6.93
N ALA A 173 5.39 6.07 -6.25
CA ALA A 173 6.00 4.74 -6.35
C ALA A 173 5.54 3.93 -7.56
N CYS A 174 4.44 4.29 -8.21
CA CYS A 174 3.77 3.48 -9.23
C CYS A 174 3.25 4.34 -10.38
N HIS A 175 4.17 4.84 -11.20
CA HIS A 175 3.88 5.56 -12.44
C HIS A 175 4.94 5.27 -13.52
N ASP A 176 4.63 5.67 -14.74
CA ASP A 176 5.57 5.74 -15.86
C ASP A 176 5.29 7.00 -16.71
N ASP A 177 5.99 7.14 -17.83
CA ASP A 177 5.85 8.29 -18.74
C ASP A 177 4.41 8.49 -19.28
N ALA A 178 3.59 7.43 -19.29
CA ALA A 178 2.21 7.49 -19.79
C ALA A 178 1.20 7.83 -18.68
N GLY A 179 1.56 7.70 -17.40
CA GLY A 179 0.74 8.12 -16.27
C GLY A 179 0.77 7.17 -15.09
N ILE A 180 -0.33 7.11 -14.35
CA ILE A 180 -0.43 6.31 -13.12
C ILE A 180 -0.42 4.81 -13.47
N VAL A 181 0.11 3.97 -12.57
CA VAL A 181 0.03 2.51 -12.63
C VAL A 181 -0.51 1.99 -11.31
N TRP A 182 -1.83 1.97 -11.12
CA TRP A 182 -2.40 1.58 -9.83
C TRP A 182 -2.09 0.11 -9.48
N PRO A 183 -1.71 -0.18 -8.22
CA PRO A 183 -1.87 -1.51 -7.65
C PRO A 183 -3.36 -1.90 -7.63
N GLU A 184 -3.67 -3.15 -7.99
CA GLU A 184 -5.07 -3.58 -8.19
C GLU A 184 -5.97 -3.34 -6.96
N SER A 185 -5.42 -3.53 -5.76
CA SER A 185 -6.10 -3.38 -4.48
C SER A 185 -6.62 -1.97 -4.16
N VAL A 186 -6.11 -0.95 -4.86
CA VAL A 186 -6.39 0.48 -4.60
C VAL A 186 -6.81 1.21 -5.87
N ALA A 187 -6.88 0.52 -7.01
CA ALA A 187 -7.36 1.10 -8.25
C ALA A 187 -8.83 1.53 -8.10
N PRO A 188 -9.23 2.68 -8.67
CA PRO A 188 -10.62 3.15 -8.56
C PRO A 188 -11.60 2.26 -9.34
N PHE A 189 -11.10 1.55 -10.35
CA PHE A 189 -11.78 0.50 -11.09
C PHE A 189 -10.76 -0.57 -11.47
N GLN A 190 -11.18 -1.83 -11.53
CA GLN A 190 -10.31 -2.93 -11.95
C GLN A 190 -10.10 -2.93 -13.46
N VAL A 191 -11.16 -2.64 -14.23
CA VAL A 191 -11.17 -2.72 -15.69
C VAL A 191 -11.63 -1.40 -16.33
N GLY A 192 -10.84 -0.88 -17.26
CA GLY A 192 -11.28 0.11 -18.25
C GLY A 192 -11.81 -0.57 -19.50
N LEU A 193 -13.11 -0.52 -19.75
CA LEU A 193 -13.74 -1.04 -20.97
C LEU A 193 -13.78 0.06 -22.04
N ILE A 194 -13.13 -0.19 -23.17
CA ILE A 194 -12.92 0.79 -24.24
C ILE A 194 -13.70 0.36 -25.49
N ASN A 195 -14.68 1.16 -25.90
CA ASN A 195 -15.35 0.99 -27.19
C ASN A 195 -14.62 1.79 -28.29
N LEU A 196 -14.04 1.09 -29.26
CA LEU A 196 -13.35 1.73 -30.38
C LEU A 196 -14.29 2.27 -31.48
N LYS A 197 -15.58 1.92 -31.44
CA LYS A 197 -16.58 2.35 -32.42
C LYS A 197 -17.93 2.61 -31.73
N VAL A 198 -18.11 3.85 -31.27
CA VAL A 198 -19.33 4.31 -30.61
C VAL A 198 -20.33 4.78 -31.68
N ASP A 199 -21.04 3.85 -32.30
CA ASP A 199 -22.04 4.15 -33.35
C ASP A 199 -23.40 3.49 -33.10
N GLY A 200 -23.60 2.91 -31.92
CA GLY A 200 -24.80 2.14 -31.58
C GLY A 200 -24.89 0.79 -32.31
N GLY A 201 -23.84 0.39 -33.03
CA GLY A 201 -23.75 -0.88 -33.72
C GLY A 201 -23.23 -2.02 -32.85
N GLU A 202 -22.65 -3.02 -33.50
CA GLU A 202 -22.20 -4.27 -32.85
C GLU A 202 -21.19 -4.06 -31.72
N CYS A 203 -20.25 -3.11 -31.87
CA CYS A 203 -19.26 -2.81 -30.82
C CYS A 203 -19.90 -2.21 -29.57
N SER A 204 -20.85 -1.28 -29.73
CA SER A 204 -21.61 -0.73 -28.60
C SER A 204 -22.41 -1.81 -27.90
N ALA A 205 -23.17 -2.62 -28.65
CA ALA A 205 -23.95 -3.72 -28.07
C ALA A 205 -23.06 -4.73 -27.31
N ALA A 206 -21.89 -5.07 -27.86
CA ALA A 206 -20.93 -5.96 -27.20
C ALA A 206 -20.35 -5.35 -25.92
N CYS A 207 -20.01 -4.05 -25.93
CA CYS A 207 -19.53 -3.35 -24.73
C CYS A 207 -20.61 -3.30 -23.65
N ASP A 208 -21.85 -2.95 -24.00
CA ASP A 208 -22.96 -2.86 -23.04
C ASP A 208 -23.23 -4.22 -22.37
N ALA A 209 -23.19 -5.30 -23.17
CA ALA A 209 -23.35 -6.65 -22.67
C ALA A 209 -22.18 -7.07 -21.76
N LEU A 210 -20.93 -6.79 -22.15
CA LEU A 210 -19.75 -7.08 -21.34
C LEU A 210 -19.75 -6.29 -20.03
N TYR A 211 -20.08 -5.00 -20.09
CA TYR A 211 -20.20 -4.14 -18.91
C TYR A 211 -21.23 -4.70 -17.92
N ALA A 212 -22.41 -5.08 -18.39
CA ALA A 212 -23.45 -5.68 -17.55
C ALA A 212 -23.00 -7.01 -16.94
N ARG A 213 -22.34 -7.88 -17.73
CA ARG A 213 -21.84 -9.19 -17.25
C ARG A 213 -20.73 -9.04 -16.22
N LEU A 214 -19.75 -8.18 -16.47
CA LEU A 214 -18.63 -7.92 -15.55
C LEU A 214 -19.14 -7.33 -14.23
N LYS A 215 -19.99 -6.30 -14.29
CA LYS A 215 -20.63 -5.76 -13.09
C LYS A 215 -21.49 -6.77 -12.36
N GLY A 216 -22.22 -7.61 -13.09
CA GLY A 216 -23.00 -8.71 -12.51
C GLY A 216 -22.16 -9.74 -11.76
N ALA A 217 -20.87 -9.85 -12.10
CA ALA A 217 -19.89 -10.67 -11.41
C ALA A 217 -19.11 -9.93 -10.32
N GLY A 218 -19.47 -8.68 -9.98
CA GLY A 218 -18.81 -7.89 -8.94
C GLY A 218 -17.54 -7.16 -9.38
N VAL A 219 -17.20 -7.17 -10.67
CA VAL A 219 -16.05 -6.46 -11.21
C VAL A 219 -16.35 -4.96 -11.30
N GLU A 220 -15.43 -4.14 -10.81
CA GLU A 220 -15.51 -2.68 -10.92
C GLU A 220 -15.01 -2.23 -12.30
N VAL A 221 -15.94 -1.73 -13.13
CA VAL A 221 -15.64 -1.37 -14.53
C VAL A 221 -15.89 0.11 -14.78
N LEU A 222 -14.91 0.79 -15.37
CA LEU A 222 -15.08 2.09 -16.01
C LEU A 222 -15.31 1.88 -17.50
N TYR A 223 -16.48 2.27 -18.00
CA TYR A 223 -16.82 2.16 -19.42
C TYR A 223 -16.57 3.49 -20.14
N ASP A 224 -15.64 3.51 -21.09
CA ASP A 224 -15.40 4.65 -21.98
C ASP A 224 -16.21 4.51 -23.28
N ASP A 225 -17.44 5.00 -23.20
CA ASP A 225 -18.44 5.10 -24.27
C ASP A 225 -18.43 6.46 -24.99
N ARG A 226 -17.44 7.33 -24.71
CA ARG A 226 -17.35 8.67 -25.31
C ARG A 226 -17.08 8.60 -26.81
N ASP A 227 -17.61 9.53 -27.60
CA ASP A 227 -17.31 9.64 -29.04
C ASP A 227 -15.93 10.31 -29.26
N LEU A 228 -14.88 9.52 -29.03
CA LEU A 228 -13.47 9.91 -29.18
C LEU A 228 -12.73 8.93 -30.08
N ARG A 229 -11.70 9.44 -30.75
CA ARG A 229 -10.78 8.57 -31.51
C ARG A 229 -10.03 7.64 -30.56
N ALA A 230 -9.71 6.43 -31.04
CA ALA A 230 -9.01 5.40 -30.29
C ALA A 230 -7.77 5.92 -29.53
N GLY A 231 -6.92 6.71 -30.20
CA GLY A 231 -5.72 7.28 -29.56
C GLY A 231 -6.00 8.15 -28.34
N GLY A 232 -7.11 8.91 -28.34
CA GLY A 232 -7.51 9.71 -27.18
C GLY A 232 -8.00 8.85 -26.03
N LYS A 233 -8.79 7.80 -26.32
CA LYS A 233 -9.23 6.83 -25.30
C LYS A 233 -8.06 6.09 -24.66
N PHE A 234 -7.08 5.66 -25.45
CA PHE A 234 -5.89 4.99 -24.93
C PHE A 234 -5.04 5.91 -24.07
N ALA A 235 -4.82 7.16 -24.50
CA ALA A 235 -4.06 8.12 -23.70
C ALA A 235 -4.74 8.40 -22.35
N ASP A 236 -6.07 8.62 -22.34
CA ASP A 236 -6.81 8.84 -21.10
C ASP A 236 -6.75 7.62 -20.18
N MET A 237 -6.91 6.40 -20.72
CA MET A 237 -6.88 5.15 -19.94
C MET A 237 -5.49 4.81 -19.39
N ASP A 238 -4.44 5.11 -20.14
CA ASP A 238 -3.06 4.98 -19.68
C ASP A 238 -2.74 6.02 -18.60
N LEU A 239 -3.24 7.25 -18.76
CA LEU A 239 -3.05 8.34 -17.80
C LEU A 239 -3.67 8.05 -16.43
N ILE A 240 -4.94 7.62 -16.41
CA ILE A 240 -5.66 7.33 -15.16
C ILE A 240 -5.22 6.00 -14.52
N GLY A 241 -4.56 5.13 -15.29
CA GLY A 241 -3.78 4.02 -14.74
C GLY A 241 -4.55 2.80 -14.28
N LEU A 242 -5.74 2.51 -14.83
CA LEU A 242 -6.50 1.31 -14.44
C LEU A 242 -5.71 0.03 -14.76
N PRO A 243 -5.70 -0.99 -13.88
CA PRO A 243 -4.84 -2.16 -14.04
C PRO A 243 -5.04 -2.91 -15.35
N TRP A 244 -6.29 -3.01 -15.81
CA TRP A 244 -6.65 -3.74 -17.01
C TRP A 244 -7.45 -2.87 -17.97
N GLN A 245 -7.12 -2.93 -19.26
CA GLN A 245 -7.92 -2.34 -20.33
C GLN A 245 -8.49 -3.44 -21.20
N VAL A 246 -9.81 -3.45 -21.39
CA VAL A 246 -10.52 -4.34 -22.30
C VAL A 246 -10.93 -3.51 -23.51
N ILE A 247 -10.43 -3.87 -24.69
CA ILE A 247 -10.56 -3.09 -25.90
C ILE A 247 -11.45 -3.83 -26.88
N VAL A 248 -12.61 -3.23 -27.18
CA VAL A 248 -13.60 -3.80 -28.10
C VAL A 248 -13.53 -3.03 -29.41
N GLY A 249 -13.15 -3.74 -30.47
CA GLY A 249 -13.06 -3.18 -31.81
C GLY A 249 -13.69 -4.07 -32.88
N PRO A 250 -14.03 -3.52 -34.06
CA PRO A 250 -14.74 -4.26 -35.11
C PRO A 250 -13.99 -5.49 -35.65
N ARG A 251 -12.66 -5.51 -35.54
CA ARG A 251 -11.83 -6.64 -36.04
C ARG A 251 -11.89 -7.83 -35.09
N GLY A 252 -11.57 -7.61 -33.81
CA GLY A 252 -11.63 -8.67 -32.79
C GLY A 252 -13.05 -9.20 -32.61
N LEU A 253 -14.06 -8.33 -32.67
CA LEU A 253 -15.45 -8.78 -32.51
C LEU A 253 -15.88 -9.75 -33.62
N LYS A 254 -15.39 -9.59 -34.84
CA LYS A 254 -15.64 -10.54 -35.95
C LYS A 254 -15.02 -11.92 -35.71
N SER A 255 -13.94 -12.01 -34.94
CA SER A 255 -13.35 -13.29 -34.50
C SER A 255 -13.88 -13.76 -33.14
N GLY A 256 -14.85 -13.06 -32.55
CA GLY A 256 -15.40 -13.42 -31.23
C GLY A 256 -14.43 -13.13 -30.08
N GLN A 257 -13.51 -12.18 -30.26
CA GLN A 257 -12.45 -11.85 -29.30
C GLN A 257 -12.43 -10.34 -28.95
N VAL A 258 -11.82 -10.04 -27.82
CA VAL A 258 -11.45 -8.68 -27.39
C VAL A 258 -9.96 -8.66 -27.07
N GLU A 259 -9.33 -7.49 -27.18
CA GLU A 259 -7.95 -7.33 -26.73
C GLU A 259 -7.96 -6.93 -25.25
N VAL A 260 -7.12 -7.57 -24.45
CA VAL A 260 -6.89 -7.22 -23.04
C VAL A 260 -5.46 -6.75 -22.89
N LYS A 261 -5.27 -5.57 -22.30
CA LYS A 261 -3.97 -4.99 -21.99
C LYS A 261 -3.78 -4.94 -20.47
N ASN A 262 -2.62 -5.39 -19.99
CA ASN A 262 -2.17 -5.10 -18.63
C ASN A 262 -1.48 -3.73 -18.60
N ARG A 263 -1.94 -2.80 -17.75
CA ARG A 263 -1.37 -1.44 -17.69
C ARG A 263 0.06 -1.39 -17.18
N ARG A 264 0.44 -2.29 -16.27
CA ARG A 264 1.77 -2.34 -15.65
C ARG A 264 2.83 -2.88 -16.61
N THR A 265 2.55 -3.99 -17.29
CA THR A 265 3.53 -4.64 -18.17
C THR A 265 3.43 -4.16 -19.61
N GLY A 266 2.28 -3.62 -20.02
CA GLY A 266 1.99 -3.28 -21.40
C GLY A 266 1.62 -4.48 -22.27
N ASP A 267 1.64 -5.69 -21.72
CA ASP A 267 1.31 -6.92 -22.44
C ASP A 267 -0.12 -6.88 -22.94
N ARG A 268 -0.31 -7.43 -24.14
CA ARG A 268 -1.60 -7.50 -24.83
C ARG A 268 -1.87 -8.92 -25.27
N GLU A 269 -3.12 -9.32 -25.15
CA GLU A 269 -3.58 -10.64 -25.60
C GLU A 269 -5.01 -10.58 -26.12
N GLU A 270 -5.32 -11.46 -27.07
CA GLU A 270 -6.69 -11.64 -27.57
C GLU A 270 -7.41 -12.68 -26.70
N VAL A 271 -8.51 -12.28 -26.09
CA VAL A 271 -9.32 -13.13 -25.19
C VAL A 271 -10.70 -13.34 -25.81
N PRO A 272 -11.21 -14.58 -25.89
CA PRO A 272 -12.59 -14.83 -26.28
C PRO A 272 -13.58 -14.09 -25.38
N LEU A 273 -14.63 -13.48 -25.96
CA LEU A 273 -15.62 -12.69 -25.19
C LEU A 273 -16.22 -13.49 -24.03
N ASP A 274 -16.46 -14.79 -24.26
CA ASP A 274 -17.13 -15.64 -23.28
C ASP A 274 -16.24 -15.99 -22.07
N SER A 275 -14.93 -15.96 -22.23
CA SER A 275 -13.96 -16.23 -21.16
C SER A 275 -13.62 -14.99 -20.34
N LEU A 276 -13.96 -13.79 -20.83
CA LEU A 276 -13.52 -12.53 -20.22
C LEU A 276 -14.05 -12.35 -18.79
N VAL A 277 -15.30 -12.70 -18.54
CA VAL A 277 -15.89 -12.55 -17.19
C VAL A 277 -15.18 -13.46 -16.20
N ALA A 278 -14.92 -14.71 -16.58
CA ALA A 278 -14.24 -15.68 -15.71
C ALA A 278 -12.79 -15.29 -15.39
N ARG A 279 -12.17 -14.45 -16.23
CA ARG A 279 -10.82 -13.93 -15.97
C ARG A 279 -10.78 -12.93 -14.81
N PHE A 280 -11.81 -12.10 -14.68
CA PHE A 280 -11.85 -11.01 -13.70
C PHE A 280 -12.78 -11.29 -12.51
N ALA A 281 -13.68 -12.26 -12.65
CA ALA A 281 -14.48 -12.76 -11.54
C ALA A 281 -13.59 -13.63 -10.64
N GLY A 282 -13.18 -13.07 -9.49
CA GLY A 282 -12.55 -13.77 -8.38
C GLY A 282 -13.56 -14.30 -7.38
#